data_AF-A0A929YA36-F1
#
_entry.id   AF-A0A929YA36-F1
#
_cell.length_a   1.000
_cell.length_b   1.000
_cell.length_c   1.000
_cell.angle_alpha   90.00
_cell.angle_beta   90.00
_cell.angle_gamma   90.00
#
_symmetry.space_group_name_H-M   'P 1'
#
loop_
_entity.id
_entity.type
_entity.pdbx_description
1 polymer ?
#
loop_
_entity_poly.entity_id
_entity_poly.type
_entity_poly.pdbx_seq_one_letter_code
_entity_poly.pdbx_strand_id
1 'polypeptide(L)'
;VLLALLLDGWREALLINVLRIVLSGFLFGNLFSILFSLAGAAISFVVMMFLVKRKIFGIAGISIAGGVSHNIGQLLIAAFVVKTSGILYDAPPLMVAGSITGFFIGIVTAGVEPYLKKAMD
;
A
#
# COMPACT_ATOMS: atom_id res chain seq x y z
N VAL A 1 7.31 -2.26 -1.23
CA VAL A 1 6.20 -2.99 -1.91
C VAL A 1 6.09 -2.58 -3.36
N LEU A 2 5.86 -1.29 -3.69
CA LEU A 2 5.79 -0.86 -5.09
C LEU A 2 7.06 -1.19 -5.88
N LEU A 3 8.23 -0.81 -5.36
CA LEU A 3 9.51 -1.13 -5.98
C LEU A 3 9.73 -2.65 -6.15
N ALA A 4 9.47 -3.44 -5.11
CA ALA A 4 9.55 -4.92 -5.17
C ALA A 4 8.57 -5.51 -6.21
N LEU A 5 7.38 -4.92 -6.37
CA LEU A 5 6.41 -5.35 -7.38
C LEU A 5 6.90 -5.07 -8.81
N LEU A 6 7.72 -4.03 -8.99
CA LEU A 6 8.30 -3.63 -10.28
C LEU A 6 9.59 -4.38 -10.62
N LEU A 7 10.39 -4.77 -9.61
CA LEU A 7 11.70 -5.41 -9.79
C LEU A 7 11.64 -6.94 -9.65
N ASP A 8 11.07 -7.44 -8.56
CA ASP A 8 11.17 -8.85 -8.15
C ASP A 8 9.93 -9.66 -8.56
N GLY A 9 8.78 -9.00 -8.67
CA GLY A 9 7.51 -9.61 -9.04
C GLY A 9 6.49 -9.64 -7.91
N TRP A 10 5.35 -10.28 -8.18
CA TRP A 10 4.20 -10.22 -7.27
C TRP A 10 4.32 -11.12 -6.05
N ARG A 11 5.09 -12.21 -6.09
CA ARG A 11 5.20 -13.16 -4.97
C ARG A 11 6.06 -12.55 -3.86
N GLU A 12 7.18 -11.98 -4.27
CA GLU A 12 8.19 -11.33 -3.45
C GLU A 12 7.61 -10.05 -2.83
N ALA A 13 6.92 -9.24 -3.64
CA ALA A 13 6.25 -8.05 -3.15
C ALA A 13 5.16 -8.36 -2.10
N LEU A 14 4.40 -9.46 -2.28
CA LEU A 14 3.40 -9.90 -1.31
C LEU A 14 4.06 -10.38 -0.01
N LEU A 15 5.11 -11.18 -0.10
CA LEU A 15 5.85 -11.69 1.06
C LEU A 15 6.47 -10.56 1.88
N ILE A 16 7.16 -9.61 1.22
CA ILE A 16 7.72 -8.41 1.87
C ILE A 16 6.60 -7.59 2.55
N ASN A 17 5.45 -7.44 1.89
CA ASN A 17 4.34 -6.68 2.44
C ASN A 17 3.75 -7.33 3.70
N VAL A 18 3.52 -8.64 3.68
CA VAL A 18 3.02 -9.40 4.83
C VAL A 18 4.03 -9.37 5.98
N LEU A 19 5.31 -9.68 5.72
CA LEU A 19 6.35 -9.63 6.74
C LEU A 19 6.47 -8.25 7.37
N ARG A 20 6.46 -7.19 6.56
CA ARG A 20 6.51 -5.82 7.05
C ARG A 20 5.38 -5.55 8.05
N ILE A 21 4.14 -5.90 7.71
CA ILE A 21 2.97 -5.61 8.55
C ILE A 21 2.98 -6.43 9.83
N VAL A 22 3.33 -7.71 9.73
CA VAL A 22 3.41 -8.61 10.89
C VAL A 22 4.51 -8.11 11.83
N LEU A 23 5.73 -7.88 11.33
CA LEU A 23 6.85 -7.40 12.12
C LEU A 23 6.58 -6.02 12.72
N SER A 24 6.08 -5.06 11.93
CA SER A 24 5.77 -3.72 12.46
C SER A 24 4.67 -3.76 13.52
N GLY A 25 3.69 -4.65 13.35
CA GLY A 25 2.62 -4.82 14.31
C GLY A 25 3.04 -5.48 15.61
N PHE A 26 3.97 -6.45 15.57
CA PHE A 26 4.54 -7.04 16.78
C PHE A 26 5.48 -6.09 17.52
N LEU A 27 6.25 -5.27 16.80
CA LEU A 27 7.22 -4.35 17.38
C LEU A 27 6.61 -3.05 17.91
N PHE A 28 5.57 -2.52 17.24
CA PHE A 28 5.05 -1.17 17.50
C PHE A 28 3.52 -1.10 17.58
N GLY A 29 2.81 -2.21 17.41
CA GLY A 29 1.35 -2.23 17.26
C GLY A 29 0.64 -3.21 18.21
N ASN A 30 -0.63 -3.47 17.87
CA ASN A 30 -1.46 -4.47 18.53
C ASN A 30 -2.12 -5.38 17.48
N LEU A 31 -2.81 -6.43 17.94
CA LEU A 31 -3.42 -7.41 17.04
C LEU A 31 -4.45 -6.79 16.08
N PHE A 32 -5.24 -5.81 16.54
CA PHE A 32 -6.21 -5.11 15.69
C PHE A 32 -5.53 -4.27 14.60
N SER A 33 -4.44 -3.59 14.93
CA SER A 33 -3.64 -2.82 13.97
C SER A 33 -3.06 -3.71 12.87
N ILE A 34 -2.59 -4.92 13.24
CA ILE A 34 -2.13 -5.93 12.28
C ILE A 34 -3.27 -6.34 11.34
N LEU A 35 -4.45 -6.68 11.89
CA LEU A 35 -5.60 -7.14 11.10
C LEU A 35 -6.09 -6.07 10.12
N PHE A 36 -6.23 -4.83 10.58
CA PHE A 36 -6.71 -3.73 9.75
C PHE A 36 -5.69 -3.41 8.64
N SER A 37 -4.40 -3.37 8.99
CA SER A 37 -3.32 -3.12 8.03
C SER A 37 -3.18 -4.24 7.00
N LEU A 38 -3.34 -5.51 7.41
CA LEU A 38 -3.34 -6.67 6.50
C LEU A 38 -4.47 -6.57 5.47
N ALA A 39 -5.67 -6.20 5.90
CA ALA A 39 -6.80 -6.09 5.00
C ALA A 39 -6.64 -4.91 4.02
N GLY A 40 -6.22 -3.73 4.53
CA GLY A 40 -5.85 -2.60 3.69
C GLY A 40 -4.75 -2.95 2.69
N ALA A 41 -3.73 -3.69 3.13
CA ALA A 41 -2.63 -4.15 2.29
C ALA A 41 -3.07 -5.13 1.21
N ALA A 42 -3.99 -6.05 1.51
CA ALA A 42 -4.54 -6.98 0.52
C ALA A 42 -5.29 -6.24 -0.60
N ILE A 43 -6.18 -5.31 -0.22
CA ILE A 43 -6.94 -4.50 -1.19
C ILE A 43 -5.99 -3.66 -2.05
N SER A 44 -5.05 -2.96 -1.43
CA SER A 44 -4.04 -2.15 -2.11
C SER A 44 -3.17 -2.96 -3.07
N PHE A 45 -2.75 -4.15 -2.66
CA PHE A 45 -1.93 -5.03 -3.47
C PHE A 45 -2.65 -5.48 -4.74
N VAL A 46 -3.93 -5.83 -4.64
CA VAL A 46 -4.77 -6.20 -5.80
C VAL A 46 -4.92 -5.01 -6.76
N VAL A 47 -5.16 -3.79 -6.23
CA VAL A 47 -5.26 -2.57 -7.04
C VAL A 47 -3.95 -2.30 -7.78
N MET A 48 -2.82 -2.30 -7.07
CA MET A 48 -1.51 -2.06 -7.69
C MET A 48 -1.19 -3.11 -8.77
N MET A 49 -1.44 -4.40 -8.49
CA MET A 49 -1.27 -5.49 -9.46
C MET A 49 -2.07 -5.28 -10.73
N PHE A 50 -3.34 -4.89 -10.60
CA PHE A 50 -4.20 -4.62 -11.74
C PHE A 50 -3.69 -3.43 -12.57
N LEU A 51 -3.28 -2.35 -11.91
CA LEU A 51 -2.79 -1.15 -12.60
C LEU A 51 -1.44 -1.37 -13.30
N VAL A 52 -0.52 -2.09 -12.68
CA VAL A 52 0.76 -2.49 -13.30
C VAL A 52 0.51 -3.31 -14.57
N LYS A 53 -0.43 -4.27 -14.53
CA LYS A 53 -0.78 -5.08 -15.71
C LYS A 53 -1.38 -4.25 -16.84
N ARG A 54 -2.19 -3.25 -16.51
CA ARG A 54 -2.89 -2.42 -17.51
C ARG A 54 -1.96 -1.38 -18.16
N LYS A 55 -0.85 -1.01 -17.54
CA LYS A 55 0.11 0.00 -18.03
C LYS A 55 -0.50 1.37 -18.40
N ILE A 56 -1.70 1.67 -17.88
CA ILE A 56 -2.42 2.93 -18.15
C ILE A 56 -1.87 4.08 -17.30
N PHE A 57 -1.31 3.77 -16.13
CA PHE A 57 -0.79 4.74 -15.17
C PHE A 57 0.72 4.60 -15.02
N GLY A 58 1.40 5.73 -14.84
CA GLY A 58 2.81 5.76 -14.44
C GLY A 58 3.00 5.33 -12.98
N ILE A 59 4.27 5.14 -12.58
CA ILE A 59 4.68 4.67 -11.23
C ILE A 59 4.03 5.52 -10.13
N ALA A 60 3.99 6.85 -10.31
CA ALA A 60 3.37 7.76 -9.35
C ALA A 60 1.85 7.54 -9.21
N GLY A 61 1.14 7.30 -10.31
CA GLY A 61 -0.30 7.02 -10.28
C GLY A 61 -0.61 5.69 -9.62
N ILE A 62 0.20 4.66 -9.88
CA ILE A 62 0.07 3.34 -9.23
C ILE A 62 0.33 3.46 -7.73
N SER A 63 1.31 4.28 -7.33
CA SER A 63 1.63 4.53 -5.92
C SER A 63 0.50 5.26 -5.18
N ILE A 64 -0.06 6.32 -5.79
CA ILE A 64 -1.22 7.05 -5.23
C ILE A 64 -2.42 6.11 -5.08
N ALA A 65 -2.76 5.37 -6.13
CA ALA A 65 -3.87 4.42 -6.09
C ALA A 65 -3.66 3.33 -5.03
N GLY A 66 -2.43 2.83 -4.89
CA GLY A 66 -2.04 1.92 -3.82
C GLY A 66 -2.22 2.52 -2.42
N GLY A 67 -1.75 3.74 -2.19
CA GLY A 67 -1.86 4.41 -0.89
C GLY A 67 -3.31 4.71 -0.49
N VAL A 68 -4.11 5.23 -1.42
CA VAL A 68 -5.53 5.53 -1.18
C VAL A 68 -6.33 4.25 -0.92
N SER A 69 -6.15 3.22 -1.76
CA SER A 69 -6.87 1.94 -1.58
C SER A 69 -6.46 1.20 -0.31
N HIS A 70 -5.21 1.35 0.15
CA HIS A 70 -4.77 0.83 1.44
C HIS A 70 -5.56 1.44 2.59
N ASN A 71 -5.63 2.77 2.63
CA ASN A 71 -6.33 3.51 3.67
C ASN A 71 -7.83 3.21 3.66
N ILE A 72 -8.45 3.13 2.48
CA ILE A 72 -9.86 2.72 2.33
C ILE A 72 -10.08 1.32 2.90
N GLY A 73 -9.25 0.34 2.49
CA GLY A 73 -9.39 -1.04 2.93
C GLY A 73 -9.23 -1.20 4.45
N GLN A 74 -8.27 -0.48 5.03
CA GLN A 74 -8.06 -0.44 6.47
C GLN A 74 -9.29 0.16 7.18
N LEU A 75 -9.84 1.27 6.67
CA LEU A 75 -11.02 1.93 7.23
C LEU A 75 -12.27 1.07 7.17
N LEU A 76 -12.50 0.37 6.05
CA LEU A 76 -13.68 -0.48 5.86
C LEU A 76 -13.73 -1.60 6.90
N ILE A 77 -12.59 -2.25 7.13
CA ILE A 77 -12.50 -3.31 8.14
C ILE A 77 -12.57 -2.75 9.55
N ALA A 78 -11.94 -1.60 9.82
CA ALA A 78 -12.05 -0.93 11.11
C ALA A 78 -13.50 -0.55 11.42
N ALA A 79 -14.24 0.01 10.45
CA ALA A 79 -15.66 0.34 10.59
C ALA A 79 -16.51 -0.90 10.83
N PHE A 80 -16.24 -2.01 10.14
CA PHE A 80 -16.94 -3.27 10.32
C PHE A 80 -16.72 -3.88 11.71
N VAL A 81 -15.48 -3.85 12.21
CA VAL A 81 -15.11 -4.45 13.51
C VAL A 81 -15.56 -3.58 14.68
N VAL A 82 -15.33 -2.27 14.62
CA VAL A 82 -15.63 -1.34 15.73
C VAL A 82 -17.12 -0.93 15.75
N LYS A 83 -17.85 -1.13 14.65
CA LYS A 83 -19.28 -0.81 14.49
C LYS A 83 -19.66 0.63 14.86
N THR A 84 -18.71 1.57 14.76
CA THR A 84 -18.95 2.99 14.97
C THR A 84 -18.83 3.73 13.64
N SER A 85 -19.83 4.54 13.32
CA SER A 85 -19.84 5.42 12.14
C SER A 85 -18.83 6.56 12.24
N GLY A 86 -18.29 6.83 13.44
CA GLY A 86 -17.26 7.85 13.68
C GLY A 86 -16.00 7.65 12.84
N ILE A 87 -15.63 6.40 12.54
CA ILE A 87 -14.41 6.05 11.79
C ILE A 87 -14.47 6.56 10.34
N LEU A 88 -15.67 6.69 9.74
CA LEU A 88 -15.80 7.19 8.37
C LEU A 88 -15.47 8.68 8.25
N TYR A 89 -15.52 9.45 9.34
CA TYR A 89 -15.06 10.84 9.36
C TYR A 89 -13.53 10.96 9.18
N ASP A 90 -12.78 9.90 9.45
CA ASP A 90 -11.34 9.87 9.21
C ASP A 90 -10.99 9.61 7.73
N ALA A 91 -11.98 9.22 6.91
CA ALA A 91 -11.76 8.86 5.51
C ALA A 91 -11.21 10.03 4.65
N PRO A 92 -11.78 11.25 4.70
CA PRO A 92 -11.28 12.34 3.85
C PRO A 92 -9.83 12.75 4.18
N PRO A 93 -9.43 12.95 5.46
CA PRO A 93 -8.03 13.20 5.81
C PRO A 93 -7.09 12.08 5.36
N LEU A 94 -7.50 10.80 5.53
CA LEU A 94 -6.69 9.66 5.14
C LEU A 94 -6.53 9.52 3.63
N MET A 95 -7.53 9.90 2.83
CA MET A 95 -7.41 9.93 1.37
C MET A 95 -6.41 10.99 0.91
N VAL A 96 -6.44 12.18 1.51
CA VAL A 96 -5.49 13.26 1.21
C VAL A 96 -4.07 12.82 1.60
N ALA A 97 -3.90 12.29 2.82
CA ALA A 97 -2.61 11.78 3.27
C ALA A 97 -2.08 10.64 2.38
N GLY A 98 -2.93 9.69 2.00
CA GLY A 98 -2.59 8.59 1.12
C GLY A 98 -2.19 9.05 -0.29
N SER A 99 -2.82 10.11 -0.78
CA SER A 99 -2.48 10.69 -2.08
C SER A 99 -1.14 11.42 -2.05
N ILE A 100 -0.90 12.24 -1.02
CA ILE A 100 0.36 12.98 -0.87
C ILE A 100 1.52 12.01 -0.68
N THR A 101 1.40 11.08 0.26
CA THR A 101 2.45 10.07 0.53
C THR A 101 2.67 9.17 -0.69
N GLY A 102 1.59 8.72 -1.34
CA GLY A 102 1.66 7.94 -2.57
C GLY A 102 2.38 8.68 -3.70
N PHE A 103 2.13 9.98 -3.88
CA PHE A 103 2.82 10.79 -4.88
C PHE A 103 4.33 10.85 -4.64
N PHE A 104 4.75 11.18 -3.41
CA PHE A 104 6.19 11.23 -3.07
C PHE A 104 6.87 9.88 -3.21
N ILE A 105 6.26 8.79 -2.70
CA ILE A 105 6.77 7.43 -2.86
C ILE A 105 6.90 7.07 -4.35
N GLY A 106 5.94 7.53 -5.16
CA GLY A 106 5.93 7.34 -6.60
C GLY A 106 7.13 7.99 -7.31
N ILE A 107 7.41 9.26 -6.99
CA ILE A 107 8.57 9.99 -7.53
C ILE A 107 9.88 9.30 -7.13
N VAL A 108 10.03 8.97 -5.84
CA VAL A 108 11.23 8.29 -5.33
C VAL A 108 11.42 6.94 -6.02
N THR A 109 10.35 6.17 -6.15
CA THR A 109 10.40 4.87 -6.84
C THR A 109 10.81 5.03 -8.30
N ALA A 110 10.25 6.00 -9.01
CA ALA A 110 10.59 6.27 -10.41
C ALA A 110 12.06 6.70 -10.59
N GLY A 111 12.62 7.46 -9.64
CA GLY A 111 14.01 7.86 -9.66
C GLY A 111 14.97 6.71 -9.35
N VAL A 112 14.61 5.82 -8.44
CA VAL A 112 15.49 4.74 -7.93
C VAL A 112 15.41 3.46 -8.78
N GLU A 113 14.23 3.14 -9.35
CA GLU A 113 14.02 1.94 -10.17
C GLU A 113 15.09 1.71 -11.26
N PRO A 114 15.48 2.70 -12.10
CA PRO A 114 16.43 2.45 -13.18
C PRO A 114 17.84 2.10 -12.69
N TYR A 115 18.26 2.66 -11.55
CA TYR A 115 19.57 2.35 -10.96
C TYR A 115 19.60 0.96 -10.36
N LEU A 116 18.50 0.54 -9.72
CA LEU A 116 18.40 -0.79 -9.14
C LEU A 116 18.29 -1.89 -10.20
N LYS A 117 17.51 -1.67 -11.28
CA LYS A 117 17.48 -2.62 -12.41
C LYS A 117 18.88 -2.89 -12.95
N LYS A 118 19.64 -1.81 -13.20
CA LYS A 118 21.01 -1.91 -13.72
C LYS A 118 22.00 -2.61 -12.76
N ALA A 119 21.75 -2.60 -11.46
CA ALA A 119 22.59 -3.27 -10.48
C ALA A 119 22.21 -4.75 -10.27
N MET A 120 21.02 -5.15 -10.72
CA MET A 120 20.49 -6.51 -10.59
C MET A 120 20.67 -7.34 -11.87
N ASP A 121 20.90 -6.68 -13.02
CA ASP A 121 21.34 -7.28 -14.30
C ASP A 121 22.87 -7.47 -14.33
#